data_AF-A0A4V1G0E3-F1
#
_entry.id   AF-A0A4V1G0E3-F1
#
_cell.length_a   1.000
_cell.length_b   1.000
_cell.length_c   1.000
_cell.angle_alpha   90.00
_cell.angle_beta   90.00
_cell.angle_gamma   90.00
#
_symmetry.space_group_name_H-M   'P 1'
#
loop_
_entity.id
_entity.type
_entity.pdbx_description
1 polymer ?
#
loop_
_entity_poly.entity_id
_entity_poly.type
_entity_poly.pdbx_seq_one_letter_code
_entity_poly.pdbx_strand_id
1 'polypeptide(L)'
;MARDSAIGPPLHPYESKNSIQSPPFAAGNSSGNRRRWRRRNADNGLEQPGTVLDALSAAAVLDIFNHYSDILTMSNIAQTVNVLQCLIETDADEAWARPTYRVFDLYAPHKGNEAVQTSVETPVRDLEDDQERPLVGASASTAGDEAYVTVTNLDCRETHTVEVSLEGMALEPDAVDAEILFEDQAPETEVDADTAATDAADNLDVTADSGSLIADLPSSTVAGISIK
;
A
#
# COMPACT_ATOMS: atom_id res chain seq x y z
N MET A 1 -25.66 29.65 -50.77
CA MET A 1 -26.41 30.75 -50.12
C MET A 1 -26.22 30.56 -48.62
N ALA A 2 -25.62 31.55 -47.97
CA ALA A 2 -25.04 31.48 -46.63
C ALA A 2 -26.03 31.17 -45.51
N ARG A 3 -25.55 30.55 -44.42
CA ARG A 3 -25.92 30.91 -43.05
C ARG A 3 -24.74 30.74 -42.10
N ASP A 4 -24.43 31.86 -41.45
CA ASP A 4 -23.52 32.05 -40.33
C ASP A 4 -23.87 31.19 -39.10
N SER A 5 -22.84 30.82 -38.35
CA SER A 5 -22.92 30.80 -36.88
C SER A 5 -21.57 31.21 -36.29
N ALA A 6 -21.59 32.42 -35.74
CA ALA A 6 -20.62 33.14 -34.90
C ALA A 6 -19.43 32.35 -34.33
N ILE A 7 -18.23 32.80 -34.71
CA ILE A 7 -16.98 32.55 -33.99
C ILE A 7 -16.87 33.63 -32.90
N GLY A 8 -16.81 33.21 -31.63
CA GLY A 8 -16.58 34.10 -30.49
C GLY A 8 -15.19 34.76 -30.52
N PRO A 9 -14.97 35.83 -29.74
CA PRO A 9 -13.70 36.57 -29.78
C PRO A 9 -12.53 35.69 -29.31
N PRO A 10 -11.29 35.97 -29.77
CA PRO A 10 -10.12 35.17 -29.43
C PRO A 10 -9.83 35.25 -27.93
N LEU A 11 -9.57 34.09 -27.31
CA LEU A 11 -9.14 33.99 -25.93
C LEU A 11 -7.83 34.77 -25.74
N HIS A 12 -7.82 35.67 -24.76
CA HIS A 12 -6.61 36.33 -24.29
C HIS A 12 -5.58 35.28 -23.83
N PRO A 13 -4.27 35.46 -24.10
CA PRO A 13 -3.25 34.56 -23.58
C PRO A 13 -3.24 34.62 -22.04
N TYR A 14 -3.33 33.45 -21.41
CA TYR A 14 -3.18 33.28 -19.98
C TYR A 14 -1.71 33.52 -19.61
N GLU A 15 -1.38 34.70 -19.09
CA GLU A 15 -0.07 34.94 -18.48
C GLU A 15 0.04 34.09 -17.21
N SER A 16 0.95 33.12 -17.21
CA SER A 16 1.32 32.34 -16.02
C SER A 16 2.10 33.23 -15.04
N LYS A 17 1.41 34.01 -14.22
CA LYS A 17 1.99 34.62 -13.02
C LYS A 17 1.67 33.74 -11.82
N ASN A 18 2.48 32.70 -11.64
CA ASN A 18 2.75 32.08 -10.35
C ASN A 18 4.06 31.30 -10.46
N SER A 19 5.18 32.03 -10.47
CA SER A 19 6.45 31.44 -10.04
C SER A 19 6.34 31.24 -8.53
N ILE A 20 6.12 30.00 -8.09
CA ILE A 20 6.31 29.64 -6.69
C ILE A 20 7.81 29.74 -6.44
N GLN A 21 8.27 30.87 -5.93
CA GLN A 21 9.62 31.00 -5.39
C GLN A 21 9.64 30.25 -4.05
N SER A 22 10.28 29.09 -4.03
CA SER A 22 10.62 28.42 -2.78
C SER A 22 11.52 29.35 -1.94
N PRO A 23 11.23 29.56 -0.65
CA PRO A 23 12.10 30.36 0.20
C PRO A 23 13.48 29.68 0.34
N PRO A 24 14.56 30.46 0.58
CA PRO A 24 15.90 29.93 0.71
C PRO A 24 15.97 28.99 1.93
N PHE A 25 16.27 27.72 1.68
CA PHE A 25 16.41 26.70 2.72
C PHE A 25 17.79 26.81 3.38
N ALA A 26 17.82 27.15 4.67
CA ALA A 26 19.02 27.14 5.47
C ALA A 26 19.45 25.69 5.77
N ALA A 27 20.66 25.32 5.35
CA ALA A 27 21.33 24.10 5.78
C ALA A 27 21.75 24.26 7.26
N GLY A 28 20.86 23.93 8.18
CA GLY A 28 21.13 23.89 9.60
C GLY A 28 21.30 22.46 10.09
N ASN A 29 22.51 22.09 10.49
CA ASN A 29 22.79 20.85 11.20
C ASN A 29 22.26 21.01 12.64
N SER A 30 21.13 20.37 12.98
CA SER A 30 20.60 20.39 14.36
C SER A 30 20.27 18.99 14.84
N SER A 31 21.05 18.53 15.81
CA SER A 31 20.74 17.42 16.70
C SER A 31 19.39 17.66 17.39
N GLY A 32 18.37 16.90 17.01
CA GLY A 32 17.05 16.98 17.61
C GLY A 32 16.08 16.05 16.89
N ASN A 33 15.41 15.20 17.66
CA ASN A 33 14.48 14.16 17.26
C ASN A 33 13.28 14.71 16.48
N ARG A 34 13.47 15.06 15.20
CA ARG A 34 12.42 15.46 14.26
C ARG A 34 12.35 14.42 13.16
N ARG A 35 11.13 13.93 12.92
CA ARG A 35 10.76 12.97 11.86
C ARG A 35 11.48 13.35 10.57
N ARG A 36 12.47 12.55 10.20
CA ARG A 36 13.30 12.77 9.02
C ARG A 36 12.47 12.36 7.81
N TRP A 37 11.78 13.31 7.20
CA TRP A 37 11.33 13.12 5.82
C TRP A 37 12.55 12.78 4.97
N ARG A 38 12.60 11.58 4.38
CA ARG A 38 13.73 11.15 3.52
C ARG A 38 13.78 12.10 2.32
N ARG A 39 14.81 12.95 2.28
CA ARG A 39 14.98 13.98 1.24
C ARG A 39 15.37 13.27 -0.05
N ARG A 40 14.62 13.52 -1.14
CA ARG A 40 15.02 13.09 -2.48
C ARG A 40 16.39 13.66 -2.80
N ASN A 41 17.32 12.81 -3.21
CA ASN A 41 18.63 13.24 -3.68
C ASN A 41 18.62 13.15 -5.22
N ALA A 42 18.71 14.29 -5.90
CA ALA A 42 18.76 14.28 -7.35
C ALA A 42 20.13 13.80 -7.86
N ASP A 43 21.17 13.90 -7.02
CA ASP A 43 22.55 13.64 -7.41
C ASP A 43 22.88 12.14 -7.48
N ASN A 44 22.04 11.26 -6.90
CA ASN A 44 22.16 9.79 -6.99
C ASN A 44 21.07 9.17 -7.89
N GLY A 45 20.47 9.94 -8.80
CA GLY A 45 19.43 9.40 -9.69
C GLY A 45 18.11 9.07 -8.99
N LEU A 46 17.83 9.64 -7.81
CA LEU A 46 16.63 9.40 -7.00
C LEU A 46 16.55 7.99 -6.39
N GLU A 47 17.68 7.32 -6.22
CA GLU A 47 17.78 6.06 -5.47
C GLU A 47 17.46 6.30 -3.98
N GLN A 48 16.64 5.43 -3.40
CA GLN A 48 16.18 5.49 -2.01
C GLN A 48 16.12 4.07 -1.45
N PRO A 49 16.55 3.80 -0.20
CA PRO A 49 16.42 2.47 0.41
C PRO A 49 14.97 2.01 0.47
N GLY A 50 14.73 0.69 0.45
CA GLY A 50 13.40 0.10 0.53
C GLY A 50 13.08 -0.45 1.89
N THR A 51 12.04 0.09 2.52
CA THR A 51 11.64 -0.35 3.86
C THR A 51 10.27 -1.01 3.91
N VAL A 52 10.01 -1.69 5.03
CA VAL A 52 8.67 -2.19 5.39
C VAL A 52 7.64 -1.05 5.41
N LEU A 53 8.01 0.15 5.89
CA LEU A 53 7.14 1.33 5.85
C LEU A 53 6.71 1.70 4.42
N ASP A 54 7.60 1.60 3.45
CA ASP A 54 7.25 1.84 2.04
C ASP A 54 6.23 0.78 1.57
N ALA A 55 6.45 -0.49 1.93
CA ALA A 55 5.54 -1.58 1.61
C ALA A 55 4.15 -1.40 2.22
N LEU A 56 4.05 -1.01 3.50
CA LEU A 56 2.78 -0.70 4.16
C LEU A 56 2.06 0.48 3.50
N SER A 57 2.81 1.49 3.05
CA SER A 57 2.23 2.58 2.27
C SER A 57 1.69 2.11 0.91
N ALA A 58 2.34 1.13 0.27
CA ALA A 58 1.83 0.55 -0.96
C ALA A 58 0.55 -0.28 -0.70
N ALA A 59 0.52 -1.09 0.36
CA ALA A 59 -0.65 -1.87 0.76
C ALA A 59 -1.87 -0.96 1.00
N ALA A 60 -1.70 0.10 1.80
CA ALA A 60 -2.77 1.07 2.06
C ALA A 60 -3.30 1.74 0.78
N VAL A 61 -2.41 2.03 -0.19
CA VAL A 61 -2.82 2.62 -1.47
C VAL A 61 -3.53 1.61 -2.36
N LEU A 62 -3.06 0.35 -2.38
CA LEU A 62 -3.73 -0.72 -3.11
C LEU A 62 -5.11 -1.03 -2.53
N ASP A 63 -5.26 -0.97 -1.21
CA ASP A 63 -6.57 -1.08 -0.55
C ASP A 63 -7.55 -0.01 -1.04
N ILE A 64 -7.09 1.24 -1.12
CA ILE A 64 -7.89 2.34 -1.67
C ILE A 64 -8.21 2.09 -3.16
N PHE A 65 -7.26 1.60 -3.94
CA PHE A 65 -7.49 1.34 -5.37
C PHE A 65 -8.49 0.21 -5.61
N ASN A 66 -8.42 -0.87 -4.83
CA ASN A 66 -9.37 -1.97 -4.90
C ASN A 66 -10.78 -1.50 -4.51
N HIS A 67 -10.91 -0.69 -3.45
CA HIS A 67 -12.17 -0.11 -3.03
C HIS A 67 -12.81 0.76 -4.13
N TYR A 68 -12.01 1.51 -4.89
CA TYR A 68 -12.44 2.37 -5.99
C TYR A 68 -12.26 1.73 -7.37
N SER A 69 -12.23 0.40 -7.47
CA SER A 69 -11.98 -0.31 -8.73
C SER A 69 -13.10 -0.13 -9.77
N ASP A 70 -14.27 0.36 -9.36
CA ASP A 70 -15.37 0.77 -10.24
C ASP A 70 -15.03 2.01 -11.09
N ILE A 71 -14.12 2.87 -10.60
CA ILE A 71 -13.66 4.09 -11.29
C ILE A 71 -12.18 4.03 -11.69
N LEU A 72 -11.34 3.40 -10.88
CA LEU A 72 -9.89 3.32 -11.06
C LEU A 72 -9.56 2.03 -11.80
N THR A 73 -9.29 2.17 -13.09
CA THR A 73 -9.02 1.03 -13.99
C THR A 73 -7.53 0.75 -14.18
N MET A 74 -6.65 1.67 -13.77
CA MET A 74 -5.19 1.50 -13.89
C MET A 74 -4.45 2.41 -12.91
N SER A 75 -3.36 1.89 -12.34
CA SER A 75 -2.35 2.65 -11.63
C SER A 75 -0.95 2.16 -12.00
N ASN A 76 0.06 3.02 -11.82
CA ASN A 76 1.45 2.70 -12.10
C ASN A 76 2.32 3.20 -10.94
N ILE A 77 3.08 2.30 -10.32
CA ILE A 77 4.09 2.68 -9.33
C ILE A 77 5.30 3.32 -10.03
N ALA A 78 5.86 4.37 -9.40
CA ALA A 78 7.03 5.07 -9.89
C ALA A 78 8.23 4.79 -8.98
N GLN A 79 9.28 4.08 -9.41
CA GLN A 79 9.46 3.35 -10.69
C GLN A 79 9.77 1.87 -10.43
N THR A 80 9.93 1.03 -11.46
CA THR A 80 10.09 -0.42 -11.26
C THR A 80 11.43 -0.83 -10.66
N VAL A 81 12.54 -0.17 -11.03
CA VAL A 81 13.92 -0.58 -10.68
C VAL A 81 14.75 0.61 -10.19
N ASN A 82 15.44 0.45 -9.06
CA ASN A 82 16.39 1.37 -8.38
C ASN A 82 15.88 2.78 -7.99
N VAL A 83 14.81 3.27 -8.61
CA VAL A 83 14.38 4.66 -8.52
C VAL A 83 13.12 4.81 -7.66
N LEU A 84 13.17 5.75 -6.71
CA LEU A 84 12.08 6.05 -5.77
C LEU A 84 11.65 4.80 -4.98
N GLN A 85 10.34 4.55 -4.88
CA GLN A 85 9.78 3.36 -4.26
C GLN A 85 9.74 2.24 -5.30
N CYS A 86 10.89 1.64 -5.58
CA CYS A 86 11.00 0.59 -6.57
C CYS A 86 10.62 -0.80 -6.05
N LEU A 87 10.28 -1.67 -6.99
CA LEU A 87 9.95 -3.06 -6.69
C LEU A 87 11.22 -3.91 -6.59
N ILE A 88 12.16 -3.67 -7.51
CA ILE A 88 13.42 -4.40 -7.61
C ILE A 88 14.57 -3.41 -7.42
N GLU A 89 15.60 -3.84 -6.71
CA GLU A 89 16.87 -3.13 -6.61
C GLU A 89 17.99 -3.98 -7.18
N THR A 90 18.97 -3.33 -7.81
CA THR A 90 20.11 -3.98 -8.44
C THR A 90 21.39 -3.24 -8.09
N ASP A 91 22.43 -3.99 -7.73
CA ASP A 91 23.79 -3.47 -7.63
C ASP A 91 24.75 -4.44 -8.34
N ALA A 92 25.47 -3.93 -9.34
CA ALA A 92 26.32 -4.72 -10.23
C ALA A 92 25.64 -6.00 -10.78
N ASP A 93 26.03 -7.17 -10.32
CA ASP A 93 25.51 -8.49 -10.70
C ASP A 93 24.43 -9.03 -9.75
N GLU A 94 24.07 -8.28 -8.73
CA GLU A 94 23.04 -8.61 -7.75
C GLU A 94 21.70 -7.93 -8.12
N ALA A 95 20.60 -8.64 -7.84
CA ALA A 95 19.25 -8.13 -7.96
C ALA A 95 18.36 -8.76 -6.91
N TRP A 96 17.55 -7.95 -6.22
CA TRP A 96 16.66 -8.44 -5.17
C TRP A 96 15.31 -7.72 -5.16
N ALA A 97 14.31 -8.43 -4.65
CA ALA A 97 12.99 -7.87 -4.42
C ALA A 97 12.99 -7.02 -3.15
N ARG A 98 12.36 -5.85 -3.21
CA ARG A 98 12.11 -4.99 -2.04
C ARG A 98 10.82 -5.38 -1.33
N PRO A 99 10.61 -4.96 -0.07
CA PRO A 99 9.36 -5.14 0.65
C PRO A 99 8.13 -4.71 -0.14
N THR A 100 8.24 -3.62 -0.93
CA THR A 100 7.14 -3.17 -1.80
C THR A 100 6.79 -4.22 -2.87
N TYR A 101 7.75 -4.94 -3.44
CA TYR A 101 7.46 -6.04 -4.36
C TYR A 101 6.63 -7.13 -3.68
N ARG A 102 6.96 -7.49 -2.43
CA ARG A 102 6.24 -8.53 -1.68
C ARG A 102 4.77 -8.17 -1.51
N VAL A 103 4.46 -6.90 -1.21
CA VAL A 103 3.08 -6.42 -1.18
C VAL A 103 2.40 -6.49 -2.54
N PHE A 104 3.09 -6.13 -3.64
CA PHE A 104 2.51 -6.25 -4.98
C PHE A 104 2.24 -7.70 -5.40
N ASP A 105 3.08 -8.63 -4.95
CA ASP A 105 2.93 -10.07 -5.16
C ASP A 105 1.76 -10.62 -4.36
N LEU A 106 1.68 -10.26 -3.06
CA LEU A 106 0.55 -10.59 -2.18
C LEU A 106 -0.78 -10.06 -2.73
N TYR A 107 -0.83 -8.83 -3.27
CA TYR A 107 -2.06 -8.27 -3.85
C TYR A 107 -2.35 -8.78 -5.28
N ALA A 108 -1.47 -9.56 -5.90
CA ALA A 108 -1.64 -10.04 -7.26
C ALA A 108 -2.93 -10.85 -7.50
N PRO A 109 -3.43 -11.68 -6.56
CA PRO A 109 -4.68 -12.43 -6.74
C PRO A 109 -5.91 -11.55 -6.98
N HIS A 110 -5.93 -10.29 -6.53
CA HIS A 110 -7.04 -9.37 -6.84
C HIS A 110 -7.15 -9.02 -8.33
N LYS A 111 -6.08 -9.18 -9.11
CA LYS A 111 -6.05 -8.79 -10.52
C LYS A 111 -6.92 -9.72 -11.37
N GLY A 112 -7.99 -9.16 -11.93
CA GLY A 112 -8.93 -9.91 -12.79
C GLY A 112 -10.09 -10.55 -12.03
N ASN A 113 -10.10 -10.46 -10.70
CA ASN A 113 -11.21 -10.86 -9.86
C ASN A 113 -12.32 -9.79 -9.84
N GLU A 114 -13.50 -10.18 -9.36
CA GLU A 114 -14.59 -9.25 -9.07
C GLU A 114 -14.36 -8.63 -7.70
N ALA A 115 -14.26 -7.30 -7.62
CA ALA A 115 -14.08 -6.61 -6.35
C ALA A 115 -15.34 -6.75 -5.48
N VAL A 116 -15.16 -7.07 -4.20
CA VAL A 116 -16.25 -7.15 -3.22
C VAL A 116 -16.29 -5.86 -2.43
N GLN A 117 -17.49 -5.33 -2.20
CA GLN A 117 -17.66 -4.16 -1.35
C GLN A 117 -17.29 -4.53 0.10
N THR A 118 -16.14 -4.06 0.56
CA THR A 118 -15.63 -4.30 1.91
C THR A 118 -15.99 -3.15 2.84
N SER A 119 -16.59 -3.46 4.00
CA SER A 119 -16.76 -2.53 5.13
C SER A 119 -15.74 -2.85 6.20
N VAL A 120 -15.02 -1.84 6.69
CA VAL A 120 -13.96 -2.03 7.68
C VAL A 120 -14.26 -1.17 8.89
N GLU A 121 -14.56 -1.83 10.01
CA GLU A 121 -14.58 -1.21 11.33
C GLU A 121 -13.19 -1.36 11.95
N THR A 122 -12.54 -0.24 12.28
CA THR A 122 -11.12 -0.25 12.66
C THR A 122 -10.84 0.77 13.76
N PRO A 123 -9.90 0.48 14.68
CA PRO A 123 -9.43 1.47 15.62
C PRO A 123 -8.84 2.68 14.88
N VAL A 124 -9.01 3.84 15.50
CA VAL A 124 -8.57 5.12 14.98
C VAL A 124 -7.53 5.71 15.91
N ARG A 125 -6.47 6.26 15.33
CA ARG A 125 -5.43 6.98 16.06
C ARG A 125 -5.61 8.48 15.85
N ASP A 126 -5.76 9.21 16.94
CA ASP A 126 -5.68 10.67 16.93
C ASP A 126 -4.27 11.14 16.58
N LEU A 127 -4.19 12.07 15.64
CA LEU A 127 -3.00 12.76 15.19
C LEU A 127 -3.07 14.23 15.61
N GLU A 128 -2.01 14.98 15.28
CA GLU A 128 -2.00 16.45 15.45
C GLU A 128 -3.07 17.09 14.55
N ASP A 129 -3.54 18.29 14.94
CA ASP A 129 -4.54 19.08 14.21
C ASP A 129 -5.91 18.39 14.02
N ASP A 130 -6.38 17.66 15.04
CA ASP A 130 -7.68 16.96 15.08
C ASP A 130 -7.88 15.99 13.90
N GLN A 131 -6.79 15.43 13.37
CA GLN A 131 -6.83 14.42 12.32
C GLN A 131 -6.93 13.03 12.92
N GLU A 132 -7.76 12.20 12.32
CA GLU A 132 -7.96 10.81 12.70
C GLU A 132 -7.39 9.88 11.63
N ARG A 133 -6.72 8.80 12.05
CA ARG A 133 -6.15 7.81 11.15
C ARG A 133 -6.69 6.41 11.44
N PRO A 134 -7.47 5.81 10.52
CA PRO A 134 -7.77 4.37 10.54
C PRO A 134 -6.49 3.54 10.53
N LEU A 135 -6.44 2.52 11.37
CA LEU A 135 -5.23 1.72 11.60
C LEU A 135 -5.23 0.39 10.86
N VAL A 136 -6.39 -0.16 10.53
CA VAL A 136 -6.52 -1.41 9.77
C VAL A 136 -7.27 -1.12 8.47
N GLY A 137 -6.69 -1.53 7.35
CA GLY A 137 -7.30 -1.50 6.02
C GLY A 137 -7.57 -2.92 5.52
N ALA A 138 -8.46 -3.06 4.54
CA ALA A 138 -8.70 -4.34 3.90
C ALA A 138 -9.26 -4.18 2.47
N SER A 139 -9.04 -5.20 1.65
CA SER A 139 -9.69 -5.42 0.35
C SER A 139 -10.21 -6.84 0.26
N ALA A 140 -11.27 -7.04 -0.51
CA ALA A 140 -11.75 -8.37 -0.85
C ALA A 140 -12.12 -8.47 -2.34
N SER A 141 -11.92 -9.65 -2.92
CA SER A 141 -12.35 -9.95 -4.29
C SER A 141 -12.72 -11.42 -4.44
N THR A 142 -13.52 -11.76 -5.45
CA THR A 142 -13.94 -13.13 -5.74
C THR A 142 -13.60 -13.58 -7.16
N ALA A 143 -13.38 -14.87 -7.32
CA ALA A 143 -13.20 -15.54 -8.60
C ALA A 143 -14.03 -16.84 -8.61
N GLY A 144 -15.27 -16.76 -9.10
CA GLY A 144 -16.20 -17.88 -8.98
C GLY A 144 -16.60 -18.10 -7.52
N ASP A 145 -16.32 -19.30 -6.99
CA ASP A 145 -16.63 -19.67 -5.61
C ASP A 145 -15.45 -19.40 -4.64
N GLU A 146 -14.32 -18.89 -5.16
CA GLU A 146 -13.14 -18.54 -4.34
C GLU A 146 -13.17 -17.05 -3.95
N ALA A 147 -12.67 -16.73 -2.76
CA ALA A 147 -12.48 -15.37 -2.28
C ALA A 147 -11.02 -15.13 -1.85
N TYR A 148 -10.54 -13.91 -2.08
CA TYR A 148 -9.25 -13.44 -1.60
C TYR A 148 -9.42 -12.14 -0.83
N VAL A 149 -8.86 -12.09 0.38
CA VAL A 149 -8.93 -10.95 1.28
C VAL A 149 -7.52 -10.51 1.63
N THR A 150 -7.21 -9.22 1.50
CA THR A 150 -6.01 -8.62 2.08
C THR A 150 -6.41 -7.80 3.30
N VAL A 151 -5.58 -7.85 4.34
CA VAL A 151 -5.77 -7.04 5.56
C VAL A 151 -4.43 -6.40 5.94
N THR A 152 -4.44 -5.10 6.17
CA THR A 152 -3.22 -4.30 6.41
C THR A 152 -3.29 -3.69 7.81
N ASN A 153 -2.35 -4.05 8.72
CA ASN A 153 -2.18 -3.37 9.99
C ASN A 153 -1.14 -2.24 9.88
N LEU A 154 -1.62 -1.00 9.82
CA LEU A 154 -0.79 0.22 9.77
C LEU A 154 -0.35 0.72 11.15
N ASP A 155 -0.81 0.09 12.24
CA ASP A 155 -0.31 0.43 13.56
C ASP A 155 1.12 -0.11 13.74
N CYS A 156 2.05 0.79 14.04
CA CYS A 156 3.44 0.47 14.31
C CYS A 156 3.75 0.12 15.78
N ARG A 157 2.73 -0.10 16.60
CA ARG A 157 2.86 -0.29 18.06
C ARG A 157 2.06 -1.45 18.59
N GLU A 158 0.91 -1.73 17.99
CA GLU A 158 -0.07 -2.66 18.56
C GLU A 158 -0.47 -3.74 17.55
N THR A 159 -0.58 -4.96 18.06
CA THR A 159 -1.26 -6.06 17.40
C THR A 159 -2.76 -5.79 17.42
N HIS A 160 -3.44 -6.03 16.30
CA HIS A 160 -4.89 -5.98 16.21
C HIS A 160 -5.44 -7.35 15.84
N THR A 161 -6.37 -7.86 16.65
CA THR A 161 -7.18 -9.01 16.26
C THR A 161 -8.20 -8.57 15.23
N VAL A 162 -8.20 -9.20 14.06
CA VAL A 162 -9.15 -8.90 12.99
C VAL A 162 -10.15 -10.04 12.86
N GLU A 163 -11.40 -9.66 12.61
CA GLU A 163 -12.49 -10.59 12.32
C GLU A 163 -13.00 -10.30 10.90
N VAL A 164 -12.97 -11.31 10.04
CA VAL A 164 -13.45 -11.23 8.66
C VAL A 164 -14.73 -12.06 8.55
N SER A 165 -15.85 -11.38 8.39
CA SER A 165 -17.15 -12.02 8.12
C SER A 165 -17.43 -12.01 6.62
N LEU A 166 -17.75 -13.18 6.06
CA LEU A 166 -18.10 -13.31 4.64
C LEU A 166 -19.62 -13.42 4.50
N GLU A 167 -20.26 -12.42 3.88
CA GLU A 167 -21.67 -12.50 3.55
C GLU A 167 -21.88 -13.26 2.23
N GLY A 168 -22.75 -14.27 2.25
CA GLY A 168 -23.16 -15.00 1.04
C GLY A 168 -22.22 -16.13 0.61
N MET A 169 -21.17 -16.43 1.37
CA MET A 169 -20.27 -17.55 1.16
C MET A 169 -20.29 -18.48 2.38
N ALA A 170 -20.32 -19.80 2.14
CA ALA A 170 -20.14 -20.78 3.21
C ALA A 170 -18.64 -20.97 3.45
N LEU A 171 -18.24 -20.99 4.73
CA LEU A 171 -16.85 -21.03 5.12
C LEU A 171 -16.51 -22.41 5.68
N GLU A 172 -15.67 -23.16 4.96
CA GLU A 172 -15.15 -24.44 5.40
C GLU A 172 -13.72 -24.23 5.95
N PRO A 173 -13.44 -24.54 7.23
CA PRO A 173 -12.15 -24.25 7.86
C PRO A 173 -10.93 -24.82 7.12
N ASP A 174 -11.07 -26.01 6.53
CA ASP A 174 -9.99 -26.69 5.80
C ASP A 174 -9.69 -26.05 4.42
N ALA A 175 -10.46 -25.05 4.01
CA ALA A 175 -10.34 -24.37 2.72
C ALA A 175 -9.67 -22.99 2.82
N VAL A 176 -9.12 -22.64 3.99
CA VAL A 176 -8.47 -21.35 4.25
C VAL A 176 -6.95 -21.53 4.24
N ASP A 177 -6.28 -20.72 3.42
CA ASP A 177 -4.82 -20.60 3.37
C ASP A 177 -4.47 -19.13 3.56
N ALA A 178 -3.57 -18.82 4.50
CA ALA A 178 -3.27 -17.45 4.87
C ALA A 178 -1.77 -17.25 5.06
N GLU A 179 -1.29 -16.11 4.59
CA GLU A 179 0.10 -15.70 4.65
C GLU A 179 0.22 -14.28 5.21
N ILE A 180 1.35 -13.98 5.85
CA ILE A 180 1.62 -12.68 6.47
C ILE A 180 3.01 -12.19 6.10
N LEU A 181 3.09 -10.90 5.79
CA LEU A 181 4.33 -10.18 5.54
C LEU A 181 4.74 -9.36 6.77
N PHE A 182 6.06 -9.29 6.96
CA PHE A 182 6.77 -8.37 7.88
C PHE A 182 6.53 -8.63 9.36
N GLU A 183 6.09 -9.83 9.75
CA GLU A 183 6.05 -10.22 11.15
C GLU A 183 7.45 -10.04 11.79
N ASP A 184 7.48 -9.50 13.02
CA ASP A 184 8.70 -9.16 13.76
C ASP A 184 9.66 -8.16 13.07
N GLN A 185 9.23 -7.49 12.00
CA GLN A 185 10.03 -6.46 11.34
C GLN A 185 9.60 -5.05 11.72
N ALA A 186 10.56 -4.18 12.04
CA ALA A 186 10.29 -2.77 12.27
C ALA A 186 9.99 -2.02 10.94
N PRO A 187 9.15 -0.97 10.94
CA PRO A 187 8.86 -0.18 9.73
C PRO A 187 10.11 0.38 9.02
N GLU A 188 11.17 0.68 9.76
CA GLU A 188 12.45 1.17 9.24
C GLU A 188 13.37 0.10 8.69
N THR A 189 13.06 -1.20 8.82
CA THR A 189 13.87 -2.29 8.29
C THR A 189 14.07 -2.10 6.79
N GLU A 190 15.33 -1.99 6.38
CA GLU A 190 15.77 -1.92 4.99
C GLU A 190 16.15 -3.34 4.52
N VAL A 191 15.83 -3.68 3.27
CA VAL A 191 16.16 -4.98 2.67
C VAL A 191 17.20 -4.80 1.56
N ASP A 192 18.23 -5.63 1.63
CA ASP A 192 19.36 -5.69 0.70
C ASP A 192 19.50 -7.10 0.07
N ALA A 193 20.52 -7.29 -0.76
CA ALA A 193 20.79 -8.55 -1.44
C ALA A 193 20.95 -9.75 -0.47
N ASP A 194 21.50 -9.52 0.73
CA ASP A 194 21.77 -10.56 1.72
C ASP A 194 20.51 -10.98 2.49
N THR A 195 19.55 -10.06 2.65
CA THR A 195 18.36 -10.22 3.49
C THR A 195 17.06 -10.46 2.72
N ALA A 196 17.02 -10.14 1.42
CA ALA A 196 15.79 -10.24 0.61
C ALA A 196 15.20 -11.64 0.50
N ALA A 197 16.03 -12.69 0.61
CA ALA A 197 15.56 -14.07 0.57
C ALA A 197 14.74 -14.45 1.81
N THR A 198 15.02 -13.82 2.96
CA THR A 198 14.31 -14.04 4.23
C THR A 198 13.10 -13.13 4.40
N ASP A 199 12.90 -12.16 3.50
CA ASP A 199 11.76 -11.25 3.49
C ASP A 199 10.54 -11.81 2.72
N ALA A 200 10.36 -13.14 2.77
CA ALA A 200 9.19 -13.81 2.17
C ALA A 200 8.01 -13.81 3.16
N ALA A 201 6.81 -14.11 2.68
CA ALA A 201 5.66 -14.28 3.56
C ALA A 201 5.80 -15.56 4.40
N ASP A 202 5.37 -15.47 5.65
CA ASP A 202 5.20 -16.59 6.57
C ASP A 202 3.74 -17.05 6.58
N ASN A 203 3.48 -18.24 7.12
CA ASN A 203 2.10 -18.71 7.29
C ASN A 203 1.41 -17.93 8.42
N LEU A 204 0.19 -17.49 8.19
CA LEU A 204 -0.66 -16.87 9.20
C LEU A 204 -1.63 -17.89 9.78
N ASP A 205 -1.63 -18.03 11.11
CA ASP A 205 -2.64 -18.82 11.80
C ASP A 205 -4.00 -18.11 11.76
N VAL A 206 -5.00 -18.76 11.17
CA VAL A 206 -6.38 -18.26 11.08
C VAL A 206 -7.33 -19.25 11.74
N THR A 207 -8.17 -18.75 12.64
CA THR A 207 -9.24 -19.54 13.25
C THR A 207 -10.55 -19.26 12.53
N ALA A 208 -11.19 -20.31 12.01
CA ALA A 208 -12.55 -20.22 11.50
C ALA A 208 -13.56 -20.55 12.61
N ASP A 209 -14.44 -19.62 12.94
CA ASP A 209 -15.54 -19.83 13.90
C ASP A 209 -16.84 -19.24 13.35
N SER A 210 -17.93 -20.02 13.40
CA SER A 210 -19.30 -19.51 13.22
C SER A 210 -19.56 -18.62 11.98
N GLY A 211 -18.79 -18.80 10.90
CA GLY A 211 -18.92 -18.03 9.66
C GLY A 211 -17.98 -16.82 9.53
N SER A 212 -17.07 -16.61 10.49
CA SER A 212 -16.01 -15.62 10.42
C SER A 212 -14.61 -16.24 10.54
N LEU A 213 -13.62 -15.53 10.02
CA LEU A 213 -12.20 -15.81 10.20
C LEU A 213 -11.63 -14.84 11.21
N ILE A 214 -10.85 -15.35 12.15
CA ILE A 214 -10.19 -14.54 13.18
C ILE A 214 -8.68 -14.76 13.06
N ALA A 215 -7.94 -13.66 12.99
CA ALA A 215 -6.48 -13.67 12.97
C ALA A 215 -5.91 -12.52 13.80
N ASP A 216 -4.76 -12.74 14.43
CA ASP A 216 -3.99 -11.67 15.06
C ASP A 216 -3.01 -11.10 14.05
N LEU A 217 -3.08 -9.80 13.80
CA LEU A 217 -2.13 -9.09 12.94
C LEU A 217 -1.18 -8.28 13.81
N PRO A 218 0.09 -8.71 13.97
CA PRO A 218 1.11 -7.91 14.63
C PRO A 218 1.25 -6.53 14.03
N SER A 219 1.88 -5.62 14.76
CA SER A 219 2.12 -4.27 14.28
C SER A 219 2.86 -4.28 12.94
N SER A 220 2.50 -3.38 12.01
CA SER A 220 3.23 -3.16 10.75
C SER A 220 3.21 -4.35 9.78
N THR A 221 2.11 -5.09 9.72
CA THR A 221 1.98 -6.31 8.90
C THR A 221 0.95 -6.18 7.78
N VAL A 222 1.05 -7.07 6.79
CA VAL A 222 0.07 -7.23 5.70
C VAL A 222 -0.22 -8.71 5.55
N ALA A 223 -1.50 -9.09 5.63
CA ALA A 223 -1.95 -10.47 5.49
C ALA A 223 -2.72 -10.66 4.17
N GLY A 224 -2.55 -11.83 3.57
CA GLY A 224 -3.37 -12.32 2.47
C GLY A 224 -4.06 -13.61 2.88
N ILE A 225 -5.37 -13.71 2.63
CA ILE A 225 -6.21 -14.83 3.05
C ILE A 225 -6.97 -15.34 1.83
N SER A 226 -6.66 -16.57 1.43
CA SER A 226 -7.34 -17.29 0.36
C SER A 226 -8.40 -18.21 0.96
N ILE A 227 -9.63 -18.12 0.45
CA ILE A 227 -10.76 -18.98 0.80
C ILE A 227 -11.20 -19.72 -0.47
N LYS A 228 -11.25 -21.06 -0.41
CA LYS A 228 -11.58 -21.95 -1.53
C LYS A 228 -12.92 -22.67 -1.38
#